data_AF-A0A2H3DKN7-F1
#
_entry.id   AF-A0A2H3DKN7-F1
#
_cell.length_a   1.000
_cell.length_b   1.000
_cell.length_c   1.000
_cell.angle_alpha   90.00
_cell.angle_beta   90.00
_cell.angle_gamma   90.00
#
_symmetry.space_group_name_H-M   'P 1'
#
loop_
_entity.id
_entity.type
_entity.pdbx_description
1 polymer ?
#
loop_
_entity_poly.entity_id
_entity_poly.type
_entity_poly.pdbx_seq_one_letter_code
_entity_poly.pdbx_strand_id
1 'polypeptide(L)'
;MAVVCKLQEFPFPTRDHQLDKDGLYVTEYHDLKVASVSILQHHCKNFKLTYSGLRKNELVEKLTAFSLLGQKGWKEHLSPGARRSHIGPRTEHKKKTKVATRRDALFGGDRTNNESALPAHSKDCRSIEQIEAPIVWAQMAVARYRSETAFIKTFQHSPFAPTGVCDSLPSSGEMSNGKPNTVGPELVNMLRDEIQQSVTRGLREYVQGIDLPVDIAAAFTDNAVAFACSTAGKPVFSPAADISAMDIDDQPETIVNPTAPFDSTALPGVPIHLHVVNPPSVSQRVRVLQLGGGRGELHFTDVNVPAAPLYRSAKNIDHFAKMWDDDSCRWAPSHDALHINGVPIPVKLFPAVYQGGSGTVKAQWSRIKNQWSLWHYVLTVYMSMSPEEFWVKFRDDTGSPMSFTAIGKHLREKRATDNKRLVKKAHCEYGDSLNHMFRYKTAGGCIKPMIRPWVIAKMYRKLNGIVDVFDADESDGDD
;
A
#
# COMPACT_ATOMS: atom_id res chain seq x y z
N MET A 1 -60.61 13.94 6.06
CA MET A 1 -60.21 13.65 4.67
C MET A 1 -58.70 13.55 4.61
N ALA A 2 -58.13 12.34 4.57
CA ALA A 2 -56.69 12.16 4.37
C ALA A 2 -56.38 12.42 2.89
N VAL A 3 -55.60 13.47 2.60
CA VAL A 3 -55.10 13.72 1.26
C VAL A 3 -54.08 12.63 0.96
N VAL A 4 -54.49 11.63 0.16
CA VAL A 4 -53.57 10.63 -0.38
C VAL A 4 -52.65 11.36 -1.36
N CYS A 5 -51.49 11.81 -0.87
CA CYS A 5 -50.39 12.25 -1.72
C CYS A 5 -49.98 11.05 -2.58
N LYS A 6 -50.48 10.98 -3.82
CA LYS A 6 -50.00 10.02 -4.80
C LYS A 6 -48.49 10.21 -4.92
N LEU A 7 -47.73 9.16 -4.63
CA LEU A 7 -46.29 9.14 -4.85
C LEU A 7 -46.06 9.42 -6.33
N GLN A 8 -45.27 10.45 -6.62
CA GLN A 8 -44.96 10.85 -7.97
C GLN A 8 -43.73 10.07 -8.42
N GLU A 9 -43.98 8.92 -9.02
CA GLU A 9 -42.93 8.07 -9.57
C GLU A 9 -42.52 8.55 -10.97
N PHE A 10 -41.22 8.53 -11.24
CA PHE A 10 -40.64 8.97 -12.51
C PHE A 10 -39.98 7.78 -13.23
N PRO A 11 -40.22 7.60 -14.53
CA PRO A 11 -39.60 6.54 -15.32
C PRO A 11 -38.13 6.88 -15.65
N PHE A 12 -37.25 5.88 -15.59
CA PHE A 12 -35.84 5.96 -15.96
C PHE A 12 -35.40 4.70 -16.69
N PRO A 13 -34.36 4.75 -17.54
CA PRO A 13 -33.78 3.55 -18.09
C PRO A 13 -33.07 2.75 -17.00
N THR A 14 -33.17 1.42 -17.04
CA THR A 14 -32.48 0.51 -16.12
C THR A 14 -30.97 0.78 -16.09
N ARG A 15 -30.34 0.53 -14.95
CA ARG A 15 -28.91 0.82 -14.70
C ARG A 15 -27.95 0.25 -15.75
N ASP A 16 -28.26 -0.92 -16.29
CA ASP A 16 -27.44 -1.60 -17.31
C ASP A 16 -27.75 -1.13 -18.73
N HIS A 17 -28.66 -0.17 -18.89
CA HIS A 17 -29.08 0.38 -20.17
C HIS A 17 -29.60 -0.71 -21.13
N GLN A 18 -30.26 -1.72 -20.56
CA GLN A 18 -30.80 -2.84 -21.33
C GLN A 18 -31.88 -2.34 -22.28
N LEU A 19 -31.79 -2.77 -23.53
CA LEU A 19 -32.82 -2.56 -24.53
C LEU A 19 -33.74 -3.77 -24.56
N ASP A 20 -35.04 -3.55 -24.66
CA ASP A 20 -36.01 -4.60 -24.91
C ASP A 20 -35.95 -5.08 -26.38
N LYS A 21 -36.87 -6.00 -26.74
CA LYS A 21 -36.93 -6.57 -28.09
C LYS A 21 -37.23 -5.53 -29.18
N ASP A 22 -37.82 -4.40 -28.80
CA ASP A 22 -38.19 -3.31 -29.70
C ASP A 22 -37.11 -2.22 -29.77
N GLY A 23 -35.97 -2.42 -29.08
CA GLY A 23 -34.86 -1.49 -29.05
C GLY A 23 -35.13 -0.25 -28.18
N LEU A 24 -36.10 -0.32 -27.27
CA LEU A 24 -36.41 0.72 -26.28
C LEU A 24 -35.74 0.37 -24.95
N TYR A 25 -35.42 1.38 -24.13
CA TYR A 25 -34.83 1.11 -22.82
C TYR A 25 -35.86 0.50 -21.88
N VAL A 26 -35.50 -0.61 -21.24
CA VAL A 26 -36.27 -1.17 -20.13
C VAL A 26 -36.37 -0.10 -19.04
N THR A 27 -37.58 0.18 -18.59
CA THR A 27 -37.88 1.31 -17.69
C THR A 27 -38.06 0.85 -16.25
N GLU A 28 -37.45 1.56 -15.32
CA GLU A 28 -37.65 1.45 -13.87
C GLU A 28 -38.24 2.75 -13.31
N TYR A 29 -39.07 2.65 -12.28
CA TYR A 29 -39.74 3.81 -11.66
C TYR A 29 -39.09 4.14 -10.33
N HIS A 30 -38.76 5.41 -10.13
CA HIS A 30 -38.10 5.89 -8.90
C HIS A 30 -38.86 7.06 -8.27
N ASP A 31 -38.98 7.05 -6.95
CA ASP A 31 -39.46 8.20 -6.17
C ASP A 31 -38.28 9.11 -5.78
N LEU A 32 -38.16 10.22 -6.50
CA LEU A 32 -37.08 11.19 -6.31
C LEU A 32 -37.21 12.00 -5.00
N LYS A 33 -38.41 12.12 -4.42
CA LYS A 33 -38.63 12.90 -3.19
C LYS A 33 -38.12 12.14 -1.98
N VAL A 34 -38.34 10.83 -1.96
CA VAL A 34 -37.91 9.92 -0.88
C VAL A 34 -36.41 9.60 -0.97
N ALA A 35 -35.82 9.66 -2.16
CA ALA A 35 -34.40 9.37 -2.36
C ALA A 35 -33.45 10.30 -1.56
N SER A 36 -32.35 9.71 -1.07
CA SER A 36 -31.27 10.45 -0.40
C SER A 36 -30.35 11.13 -1.42
N VAL A 37 -29.58 12.14 -0.98
CA VAL A 37 -28.67 12.90 -1.86
C VAL A 37 -27.65 12.00 -2.55
N SER A 38 -27.12 10.99 -1.86
CA SER A 38 -26.16 10.04 -2.43
C SER A 38 -26.77 9.17 -3.53
N ILE A 39 -28.03 8.74 -3.36
CA ILE A 39 -28.78 7.99 -4.38
C ILE A 39 -29.02 8.88 -5.61
N LEU A 40 -29.47 10.12 -5.41
CA LEU A 40 -29.68 11.08 -6.50
C LEU A 40 -28.37 11.37 -7.28
N GLN A 41 -27.25 11.58 -6.58
CA GLN A 41 -25.94 11.74 -7.22
C GLN A 41 -25.51 10.50 -8.01
N HIS A 42 -25.81 9.30 -7.49
CA HIS A 42 -25.54 8.04 -8.18
C HIS A 42 -26.34 7.93 -9.48
N HIS A 43 -27.65 8.26 -9.46
CA HIS A 43 -28.47 8.30 -10.67
C HIS A 43 -27.94 9.32 -11.68
N CYS A 44 -27.63 10.55 -11.25
CA CYS A 44 -27.03 11.55 -12.14
C CYS A 44 -25.73 11.03 -12.78
N LYS A 45 -24.85 10.38 -12.01
CA LYS A 45 -23.61 9.81 -12.53
C LYS A 45 -23.88 8.70 -13.55
N ASN A 46 -24.83 7.81 -13.30
CA ASN A 46 -25.19 6.72 -14.20
C ASN A 46 -25.72 7.26 -15.53
N PHE A 47 -26.56 8.30 -15.50
CA PHE A 47 -27.12 8.94 -16.70
C PHE A 47 -26.21 10.01 -17.33
N LYS A 48 -24.93 10.08 -16.90
CA LYS A 48 -23.94 11.06 -17.38
C LYS A 48 -24.37 12.53 -17.23
N LEU A 49 -25.18 12.83 -16.22
CA LEU A 49 -25.59 14.18 -15.84
C LEU A 49 -24.56 14.82 -14.89
N THR A 50 -24.49 16.15 -14.86
CA THR A 50 -23.61 16.89 -13.95
C THR A 50 -24.15 16.85 -12.51
N TYR A 51 -23.29 16.46 -11.54
CA TYR A 51 -23.72 16.21 -10.14
C TYR A 51 -22.86 16.88 -9.04
N SER A 52 -21.79 17.62 -9.38
CA SER A 52 -20.92 18.24 -8.37
C SER A 52 -21.50 19.56 -7.84
N GLY A 53 -21.55 19.72 -6.51
CA GLY A 53 -21.89 20.98 -5.84
C GLY A 53 -23.38 21.33 -5.79
N LEU A 54 -24.26 20.42 -6.23
CA LEU A 54 -25.69 20.68 -6.31
C LEU A 54 -26.42 20.31 -5.00
N ARG A 55 -27.42 21.12 -4.63
CA ARG A 55 -28.32 20.83 -3.50
C ARG A 55 -29.33 19.74 -3.89
N LYS A 56 -29.99 19.08 -2.90
CA LYS A 56 -30.96 17.99 -3.15
C LYS A 56 -32.01 18.37 -4.21
N ASN A 57 -32.58 19.57 -4.11
CA ASN A 57 -33.64 20.02 -5.02
C ASN A 57 -33.17 20.15 -6.47
N GLU A 58 -31.94 20.60 -6.69
CA GLU A 58 -31.35 20.74 -8.04
C GLU A 58 -31.07 19.37 -8.67
N LEU A 59 -30.68 18.37 -7.86
CA LEU A 59 -30.53 16.99 -8.32
C LEU A 59 -31.88 16.38 -8.71
N VAL A 60 -32.92 16.61 -7.90
CA VAL A 60 -34.29 16.17 -8.20
C VAL A 60 -34.79 16.81 -9.48
N GLU A 61 -34.67 18.13 -9.63
CA GLU A 61 -35.10 18.86 -10.83
C GLU A 61 -34.40 18.35 -12.10
N LYS A 62 -33.08 18.11 -12.05
CA LYS A 62 -32.34 17.54 -13.18
C LYS A 62 -32.78 16.13 -13.55
N LEU A 63 -32.99 15.26 -12.55
CA LEU A 63 -33.44 13.90 -12.79
C LEU A 63 -34.89 13.88 -13.30
N THR A 64 -35.75 14.76 -12.80
CA THR A 64 -37.10 14.96 -13.32
C THR A 64 -37.05 15.43 -14.78
N ALA A 65 -36.24 16.43 -15.11
CA ALA A 65 -36.09 16.92 -16.48
C ALA A 65 -35.58 15.82 -17.42
N PHE A 66 -34.62 15.01 -16.97
CA PHE A 66 -34.11 13.87 -17.72
C PHE A 66 -35.17 12.77 -17.92
N SER A 67 -35.95 12.46 -16.89
CA SER A 67 -37.05 11.48 -16.97
C SER A 67 -38.10 11.91 -18.00
N LEU A 68 -38.46 13.20 -18.03
CA LEU A 68 -39.44 13.77 -18.95
C LEU A 68 -39.00 13.79 -20.42
N LEU A 69 -37.71 13.57 -20.73
CA LEU A 69 -37.24 13.41 -22.11
C LEU A 69 -37.81 12.16 -22.80
N GLY A 70 -38.19 11.14 -22.01
CA GLY A 70 -38.67 9.86 -22.50
C GLY A 70 -37.67 9.09 -23.36
N GLN A 71 -38.11 7.97 -23.94
CA GLN A 71 -37.28 7.02 -24.68
C GLN A 71 -36.39 7.66 -25.75
N LYS A 72 -36.93 8.61 -26.53
CA LYS A 72 -36.20 9.28 -27.61
C LYS A 72 -35.06 10.15 -27.07
N GLY A 73 -35.34 11.01 -26.09
CA GLY A 73 -34.30 11.88 -25.53
C GLY A 73 -33.29 11.11 -24.67
N TRP A 74 -33.69 10.00 -24.03
CA TRP A 74 -32.74 9.08 -23.39
C TRP A 74 -31.79 8.48 -24.41
N LYS A 75 -32.28 8.04 -25.57
CA LYS A 75 -31.43 7.53 -26.64
C LYS A 75 -30.43 8.58 -27.10
N GLU A 76 -30.85 9.82 -27.32
CA GLU A 76 -29.94 10.90 -27.72
C GLU A 76 -28.87 11.22 -26.66
N HIS A 77 -29.25 11.21 -25.37
CA HIS A 77 -28.35 11.58 -24.27
C HIS A 77 -27.41 10.43 -23.83
N LEU A 78 -27.89 9.18 -23.89
CA LEU A 78 -27.17 8.00 -23.40
C LEU A 78 -26.44 7.25 -24.50
N SER A 79 -26.87 7.40 -25.76
CA SER A 79 -26.09 6.92 -26.89
C SER A 79 -24.66 7.40 -26.71
N PRO A 80 -23.65 6.54 -26.91
CA PRO A 80 -22.27 6.97 -26.93
C PRO A 80 -22.17 8.01 -28.04
N GLY A 81 -22.38 9.28 -27.71
CA GLY A 81 -22.17 10.38 -28.62
C GLY A 81 -20.78 10.15 -29.16
N ALA A 82 -20.70 9.96 -30.48
CA ALA A 82 -19.46 9.77 -31.22
C ALA A 82 -18.45 10.67 -30.54
N ARG A 83 -17.50 10.06 -29.80
CA ARG A 83 -16.49 10.80 -29.04
C ARG A 83 -16.06 11.89 -30.00
N ARG A 84 -16.36 13.16 -29.69
CA ARG A 84 -15.90 14.27 -30.53
C ARG A 84 -14.44 13.95 -30.76
N SER A 85 -14.07 13.61 -32.00
CA SER A 85 -12.71 13.27 -32.34
C SER A 85 -11.89 14.45 -31.85
N HIS A 86 -11.24 14.25 -30.71
CA HIS A 86 -10.42 15.27 -30.13
C HIS A 86 -9.30 15.43 -31.15
N ILE A 87 -9.29 16.60 -31.79
CA ILE A 87 -8.40 17.05 -32.88
C ILE A 87 -8.99 16.83 -34.28
N GLY A 88 -9.81 17.78 -34.71
CA GLY A 88 -9.76 18.27 -36.10
C GLY A 88 -8.67 19.34 -36.23
N PRO A 89 -8.25 19.71 -37.46
CA PRO A 89 -7.13 20.62 -37.72
C PRO A 89 -7.36 21.95 -37.02
N ARG A 90 -6.42 22.35 -36.16
CA ARG A 90 -6.44 23.66 -35.51
C ARG A 90 -6.21 24.73 -36.57
N THR A 91 -7.26 25.45 -36.93
CA THR A 91 -7.10 26.76 -37.54
C THR A 91 -6.41 27.70 -36.55
N GLU A 92 -5.52 28.49 -37.11
CA GLU A 92 -4.56 29.35 -36.45
C GLU A 92 -5.27 30.43 -35.61
N HIS A 93 -4.52 31.05 -34.70
CA HIS A 93 -4.94 32.12 -33.77
C HIS A 93 -5.48 31.65 -32.41
N LYS A 94 -4.57 31.21 -31.52
CA LYS A 94 -4.80 31.34 -30.07
C LYS A 94 -3.70 32.16 -29.40
N LYS A 95 -4.15 33.16 -28.64
CA LYS A 95 -3.34 33.98 -27.73
C LYS A 95 -2.61 33.07 -26.74
N LYS A 96 -1.28 33.18 -26.67
CA LYS A 96 -0.42 32.38 -25.78
C LYS A 96 -0.84 32.58 -24.32
N THR A 97 -1.01 31.49 -23.58
CA THR A 97 -1.25 31.49 -22.13
C THR A 97 0.00 31.97 -21.38
N LYS A 98 -0.18 32.72 -20.27
CA LYS A 98 0.90 33.29 -19.43
C LYS A 98 2.01 32.31 -19.03
N VAL A 99 1.72 31.01 -18.95
CA VAL A 99 2.69 29.96 -18.61
C VAL A 99 3.67 29.69 -19.77
N ALA A 100 3.21 29.77 -21.02
CA ALA A 100 4.07 29.65 -22.20
C ALA A 100 5.00 30.86 -22.32
N THR A 101 4.50 32.07 -22.02
CA THR A 101 5.31 33.29 -22.01
C THR A 101 6.43 33.26 -20.97
N ARG A 102 6.17 32.68 -19.78
CA ARG A 102 7.19 32.56 -18.72
C ARG A 102 8.28 31.55 -19.06
N ARG A 103 7.94 30.49 -19.80
CA ARG A 103 8.89 29.49 -20.29
C ARG A 103 9.74 30.05 -21.44
N ASP A 104 9.15 30.80 -22.37
CA ASP A 104 9.90 31.47 -23.45
C ASP A 104 10.88 32.52 -22.88
N ALA A 105 10.51 33.22 -21.79
CA ALA A 105 11.38 34.20 -21.12
C ALA A 105 12.56 33.58 -20.35
N LEU A 106 12.43 32.35 -19.85
CA LEU A 106 13.49 31.66 -19.10
C LEU A 106 14.49 30.92 -19.99
N PHE A 107 14.09 30.55 -21.22
CA PHE A 107 14.88 29.66 -22.06
C PHE A 107 15.30 30.26 -23.41
N GLY A 108 15.15 31.57 -23.61
CA GLY A 108 15.67 32.26 -24.79
C GLY A 108 14.98 31.78 -26.07
N GLY A 109 13.96 32.53 -26.51
CA GLY A 109 13.27 32.25 -27.76
C GLY A 109 14.14 32.53 -28.99
N ASP A 110 15.10 31.66 -29.27
CA ASP A 110 15.77 31.59 -30.57
C ASP A 110 15.68 30.14 -31.07
N ARG A 111 14.55 29.83 -31.69
CA ARG A 111 14.36 28.59 -32.45
C ARG A 111 14.47 28.93 -33.93
N THR A 112 15.70 29.02 -34.42
CA THR A 112 15.97 28.79 -35.84
C THR A 112 15.45 27.41 -36.20
N ASN A 113 14.74 27.31 -37.33
CA ASN A 113 14.09 26.12 -37.87
C ASN A 113 15.04 24.91 -38.01
N ASN A 114 15.27 24.17 -36.93
CA ASN A 114 15.74 22.80 -36.98
C ASN A 114 14.66 21.89 -36.43
N GLU A 115 14.01 21.25 -37.39
CA GLU A 115 13.08 20.14 -37.28
C GLU A 115 13.70 19.05 -36.39
N SER A 116 13.46 19.18 -35.09
CA SER A 116 13.96 18.25 -34.09
C SER A 116 13.06 17.02 -34.15
N ALA A 117 13.54 15.99 -34.83
CA ALA A 117 12.95 14.66 -34.87
C ALA A 117 12.58 14.22 -33.45
N LEU A 118 11.28 14.10 -33.19
CA LEU A 118 10.79 13.39 -32.02
C LEU A 118 11.31 11.95 -32.10
N PRO A 119 11.77 11.34 -30.99
CA PRO A 119 12.15 9.94 -31.00
C PRO A 119 10.91 9.13 -31.36
N ALA A 120 10.88 8.62 -32.59
CA ALA A 120 9.89 7.65 -33.00
C ALA A 120 9.95 6.49 -32.01
N HIS A 121 8.80 6.12 -31.45
CA HIS A 121 8.67 4.92 -30.65
C HIS A 121 9.40 3.77 -31.36
N SER A 122 10.40 3.19 -30.69
CA SER A 122 11.18 2.05 -31.18
C SER A 122 10.23 0.98 -31.72
N LYS A 123 10.17 0.84 -33.04
CA LYS A 123 9.48 -0.28 -33.67
C LYS A 123 10.28 -1.52 -33.32
N ASP A 124 9.62 -2.52 -32.77
CA ASP A 124 10.24 -3.81 -32.50
C ASP A 124 10.71 -4.40 -33.84
N CYS A 125 12.03 -4.42 -34.06
CA CYS A 125 12.65 -4.92 -35.28
C CYS A 125 12.96 -6.42 -35.22
N ARG A 126 12.50 -7.12 -34.17
CA ARG A 126 12.69 -8.57 -34.07
C ARG A 126 11.92 -9.28 -35.19
N SER A 127 12.54 -10.27 -35.81
CA SER A 127 11.86 -11.11 -36.79
C SER A 127 10.75 -11.92 -36.10
N ILE A 128 9.76 -12.39 -36.87
CA ILE A 128 8.68 -13.25 -36.35
C ILE A 128 9.28 -14.48 -35.65
N GLU A 129 10.34 -15.06 -36.22
CA GLU A 129 11.06 -16.21 -35.64
C GLU A 129 11.69 -15.88 -34.26
N GLN A 130 12.25 -14.69 -34.09
CA GLN A 130 12.80 -14.24 -32.81
C GLN A 130 11.71 -13.96 -31.76
N ILE A 131 10.51 -13.59 -32.21
CA ILE A 131 9.34 -13.41 -31.34
C ILE A 131 8.75 -14.77 -30.94
N GLU A 132 8.79 -15.76 -31.84
CA GLU A 132 8.21 -17.08 -31.62
C GLU A 132 9.13 -18.06 -30.88
N ALA A 133 10.46 -17.93 -31.00
CA ALA A 133 11.42 -18.82 -30.33
C ALA A 133 11.24 -18.90 -28.79
N PRO A 134 11.01 -17.79 -28.06
CA PRO A 134 10.70 -17.84 -26.63
C PRO A 134 9.39 -18.55 -26.31
N ILE A 135 8.41 -18.49 -27.21
CA ILE A 135 7.09 -19.13 -27.04
C ILE A 135 7.24 -20.65 -27.17
N VAL A 136 7.99 -21.12 -28.18
CA VAL A 136 8.28 -22.55 -28.39
C VAL A 136 9.05 -23.13 -27.20
N TRP A 137 10.08 -22.42 -26.72
CA TRP A 137 10.82 -22.84 -25.52
C TRP A 137 9.92 -22.94 -24.28
N ALA A 138 9.04 -21.96 -24.06
CA ALA A 138 8.11 -21.97 -22.93
C ALA A 138 7.12 -23.14 -23.01
N GLN A 139 6.63 -23.48 -24.20
CA GLN A 139 5.76 -24.64 -24.42
C GLN A 139 6.49 -25.96 -24.13
N MET A 140 7.72 -26.11 -24.59
CA MET A 140 8.55 -27.30 -24.30
C MET A 140 8.83 -27.46 -22.81
N ALA A 141 9.16 -26.37 -22.11
CA ALA A 141 9.38 -26.37 -20.67
C ALA A 141 8.13 -26.82 -19.88
N VAL A 142 6.94 -26.33 -20.28
CA VAL A 142 5.66 -26.74 -19.67
C VAL A 142 5.35 -28.21 -19.96
N ALA A 143 5.61 -28.70 -21.17
CA ALA A 143 5.40 -30.10 -21.53
C ALA A 143 6.31 -31.03 -20.70
N ARG A 144 7.59 -30.67 -20.54
CA ARG A 144 8.55 -31.40 -19.71
C ARG A 144 8.10 -31.46 -18.26
N TYR A 145 7.71 -30.33 -17.68
CA TYR A 145 7.23 -30.28 -16.29
C TYR A 145 5.96 -31.14 -16.08
N ARG A 146 5.05 -31.17 -17.06
CA ARG A 146 3.86 -32.05 -17.02
C ARG A 146 4.24 -33.53 -17.06
N SER A 147 5.25 -33.91 -17.85
CA SER A 147 5.73 -35.29 -17.91
C SER A 147 6.42 -35.73 -16.61
N GLU A 148 7.26 -34.88 -16.02
CA GLU A 148 7.96 -35.16 -14.75
C GLU A 148 6.97 -35.25 -13.58
N THR A 149 5.94 -34.41 -13.55
CA THR A 149 4.88 -34.49 -12.53
C THR A 149 3.96 -35.70 -12.69
N ALA A 150 3.72 -36.17 -13.93
CA ALA A 150 3.03 -37.43 -14.16
C ALA A 150 3.85 -38.63 -13.68
N PHE A 151 5.17 -38.61 -13.87
CA PHE A 151 6.09 -39.63 -13.37
C PHE A 151 6.12 -39.72 -11.84
N ILE A 152 6.11 -38.57 -11.15
CA ILE A 152 6.04 -38.54 -9.68
C ILE A 152 4.72 -39.14 -9.16
N LYS A 153 3.61 -38.90 -9.86
CA LYS A 153 2.31 -39.49 -9.51
C LYS A 153 2.28 -41.01 -9.67
N THR A 154 2.96 -41.57 -10.67
CA THR A 154 3.05 -43.03 -10.83
C THR A 154 3.83 -43.70 -9.70
N PHE A 155 4.85 -43.03 -9.14
CA PHE A 155 5.58 -43.55 -7.97
C PHE A 155 4.76 -43.54 -6.67
N GLN A 156 3.80 -42.61 -6.53
CA GLN A 156 2.91 -42.55 -5.37
C GLN A 156 1.84 -43.67 -5.35
N HIS A 157 1.66 -44.39 -6.46
CA HIS A 157 0.69 -45.48 -6.58
C HIS A 157 1.34 -46.86 -6.82
N SER A 158 2.65 -46.99 -6.59
CA SER A 158 3.34 -48.27 -6.69
C SER A 158 2.91 -49.23 -5.56
N PRO A 159 2.52 -50.48 -5.85
CA PRO A 159 1.92 -51.41 -4.89
C PRO A 159 2.95 -52.13 -3.98
N PHE A 160 4.16 -51.58 -3.81
CA PHE A 160 5.12 -52.08 -2.82
C PHE A 160 4.77 -51.57 -1.41
N ALA A 161 3.56 -51.88 -0.94
CA ALA A 161 3.27 -51.95 0.48
C ALA A 161 3.54 -53.40 0.92
N PRO A 162 4.35 -53.64 1.97
CA PRO A 162 4.60 -54.99 2.44
C PRO A 162 3.27 -55.56 2.98
N THR A 163 2.75 -56.56 2.29
CA THR A 163 1.65 -57.40 2.78
C THR A 163 2.14 -58.18 4.00
N GLY A 164 1.84 -57.66 5.19
CA GLY A 164 1.93 -58.39 6.45
C GLY A 164 0.82 -59.43 6.51
N VAL A 165 1.22 -60.68 6.37
CA VAL A 165 0.42 -61.87 6.69
C VAL A 165 0.09 -61.86 8.18
N CYS A 166 -1.19 -61.89 8.54
CA CYS A 166 -1.66 -62.17 9.88
C CYS A 166 -2.33 -63.55 9.89
N ASP A 167 -1.65 -64.52 10.48
CA ASP A 167 -2.29 -65.69 11.09
C ASP A 167 -1.67 -65.93 12.49
N SER A 168 -2.56 -66.03 13.47
CA SER A 168 -2.41 -66.73 14.77
C SER A 168 -1.53 -66.15 15.90
N LEU A 169 -2.23 -65.82 16.99
CA LEU A 169 -1.88 -65.67 18.43
C LEU A 169 -0.80 -66.66 18.98
N PRO A 170 -0.19 -66.46 20.19
CA PRO A 170 -0.75 -65.76 21.36
C PRO A 170 0.16 -64.85 22.21
N SER A 171 -0.50 -63.93 22.92
CA SER A 171 -0.28 -63.54 24.33
C SER A 171 1.10 -63.81 24.97
N SER A 172 1.93 -62.77 25.10
CA SER A 172 2.46 -62.35 26.42
C SER A 172 3.14 -60.99 26.28
N GLY A 173 3.06 -60.18 27.33
CA GLY A 173 3.45 -58.78 27.31
C GLY A 173 4.95 -58.53 27.32
N GLU A 174 5.35 -57.40 26.73
CA GLU A 174 6.39 -56.50 27.22
C GLU A 174 6.35 -55.21 26.37
N MET A 175 6.17 -54.07 27.04
CA MET A 175 6.14 -52.75 26.40
C MET A 175 7.57 -52.33 26.01
N SER A 176 7.88 -52.43 24.72
CA SER A 176 9.09 -51.85 24.11
C SER A 176 8.74 -50.53 23.40
N ASN A 177 9.44 -49.46 23.78
CA ASN A 177 9.38 -48.14 23.15
C ASN A 177 10.00 -48.19 21.73
N GLY A 178 9.16 -48.39 20.71
CA GLY A 178 9.55 -48.24 19.30
C GLY A 178 9.54 -46.78 18.85
N LYS A 179 10.72 -46.20 18.60
CA LYS A 179 10.90 -44.92 17.90
C LYS A 179 10.38 -45.04 16.45
N PRO A 180 9.71 -44.01 15.91
CA PRO A 180 9.30 -44.01 14.51
C PRO A 180 10.52 -43.94 13.59
N ASN A 181 10.54 -44.82 12.58
CA ASN A 181 11.55 -44.89 11.53
C ASN A 181 11.73 -43.52 10.87
N THR A 182 12.82 -42.85 11.24
CA THR A 182 13.25 -41.59 10.65
C THR A 182 13.92 -41.94 9.33
N VAL A 183 13.43 -41.41 8.21
CA VAL A 183 14.15 -41.46 6.94
C VAL A 183 15.53 -40.83 7.18
N GLY A 184 16.59 -41.64 7.06
CA GLY A 184 17.94 -41.22 7.40
C GLY A 184 18.39 -40.02 6.56
N PRO A 185 19.22 -39.12 7.12
CA PRO A 185 19.74 -37.95 6.40
C PRO A 185 20.47 -38.30 5.10
N GLU A 186 20.95 -39.54 4.95
CA GLU A 186 21.55 -40.04 3.70
C GLU A 186 20.61 -40.04 2.50
N LEU A 187 19.33 -40.40 2.68
CA LEU A 187 18.37 -40.44 1.56
C LEU A 187 18.04 -39.02 1.08
N VAL A 188 17.98 -38.07 2.02
CA VAL A 188 17.74 -36.65 1.74
C VAL A 188 18.95 -36.03 1.04
N ASN A 189 20.17 -36.44 1.41
CA ASN A 189 21.39 -35.97 0.76
C ASN A 189 21.55 -36.58 -0.65
N MET A 190 21.27 -37.87 -0.84
CA MET A 190 21.25 -38.47 -2.19
C MET A 190 20.27 -37.78 -3.13
N LEU A 191 19.05 -37.49 -2.65
CA LEU A 191 18.06 -36.80 -3.47
C LEU A 191 18.48 -35.37 -3.81
N ARG A 192 19.13 -34.67 -2.86
CA ARG A 192 19.69 -33.33 -3.09
C ARG A 192 20.78 -33.36 -4.15
N ASP A 193 21.69 -34.33 -4.08
CA ASP A 193 22.81 -34.46 -5.01
C ASP A 193 22.32 -34.79 -6.43
N GLU A 194 21.33 -35.66 -6.57
CA GLU A 194 20.74 -35.99 -7.88
C GLU A 194 20.05 -34.78 -8.52
N ILE A 195 19.30 -34.00 -7.74
CA ILE A 195 18.66 -32.76 -8.21
C ILE A 195 19.72 -31.76 -8.66
N GLN A 196 20.80 -31.60 -7.88
CA GLN A 196 21.89 -30.68 -8.19
C GLN A 196 22.62 -31.09 -9.47
N GLN A 197 22.88 -32.39 -9.66
CA GLN A 197 23.49 -32.91 -10.87
C GLN A 197 22.59 -32.76 -12.10
N SER A 198 21.27 -32.98 -11.96
CA SER A 198 20.30 -32.81 -13.04
C SER A 198 20.19 -31.36 -13.51
N VAL A 199 20.15 -30.40 -12.58
CA VAL A 199 20.13 -28.96 -12.89
C VAL A 199 21.43 -28.52 -13.57
N THR A 200 22.58 -28.97 -13.06
CA THR A 200 23.89 -28.64 -13.63
C THR A 200 24.04 -29.17 -15.07
N ARG A 201 23.50 -30.36 -15.33
CA ARG A 201 23.48 -30.99 -16.66
C ARG A 201 22.62 -30.20 -17.64
N GLY A 202 21.40 -29.83 -17.23
CA GLY A 202 20.48 -29.04 -18.08
C GLY A 202 21.01 -27.64 -18.41
N LEU A 203 21.69 -26.98 -17.46
CA LEU A 203 22.34 -25.69 -17.72
C LEU A 203 23.50 -25.81 -18.70
N ARG A 204 24.32 -26.87 -18.58
CA ARG A 204 25.42 -27.14 -19.51
C ARG A 204 24.92 -27.40 -20.94
N GLU A 205 23.88 -28.23 -21.09
CA GLU A 205 23.28 -28.52 -22.38
C GLU A 205 22.64 -27.27 -23.01
N TYR A 206 22.01 -26.41 -22.21
CA TYR A 206 21.42 -25.16 -22.67
C TYR A 206 22.48 -24.16 -23.16
N VAL A 207 23.59 -24.01 -22.42
CA VAL A 207 24.69 -23.12 -22.80
C VAL A 207 25.41 -23.62 -24.07
N GLN A 208 25.54 -24.93 -24.25
CA GLN A 208 26.11 -25.53 -25.46
C GLN A 208 25.22 -25.35 -26.71
N GLY A 209 23.92 -25.06 -26.54
CA GLY A 209 22.99 -24.79 -27.64
C GLY A 209 22.94 -23.33 -28.09
N ILE A 210 23.70 -22.43 -27.47
CA ILE A 210 23.74 -21.00 -27.81
C ILE A 210 25.13 -20.71 -28.39
N ASP A 211 25.19 -20.17 -29.61
CA ASP A 211 26.42 -19.68 -30.26
C ASP A 211 26.94 -18.42 -29.54
N LEU A 212 27.48 -18.62 -28.34
CA LEU A 212 28.20 -17.61 -27.58
C LEU A 212 29.71 -17.79 -27.79
N PRO A 213 30.49 -16.70 -27.86
CA PRO A 213 31.94 -16.78 -27.84
C PRO A 213 32.42 -17.62 -26.64
N VAL A 214 33.36 -18.53 -26.89
CA VAL A 214 33.84 -19.57 -25.94
C VAL A 214 34.19 -18.98 -24.56
N ASP A 215 34.73 -17.77 -24.52
CA ASP A 215 35.15 -17.10 -23.28
C ASP A 215 33.97 -16.65 -22.40
N ILE A 216 32.82 -16.33 -23.01
CA ILE A 216 31.61 -15.89 -22.30
C ILE A 216 30.82 -17.11 -21.81
N ALA A 217 30.77 -18.18 -22.61
CA ALA A 217 30.11 -19.43 -22.23
C ALA A 217 30.78 -20.08 -21.00
N ALA A 218 32.13 -20.07 -20.94
CA ALA A 218 32.88 -20.57 -19.79
C ALA A 218 32.58 -19.76 -18.52
N ALA A 219 32.65 -18.42 -18.59
CA ALA A 219 32.39 -17.54 -17.46
C ALA A 219 30.94 -17.64 -16.93
N PHE A 220 29.96 -17.89 -17.81
CA PHE A 220 28.56 -18.04 -17.42
C PHE A 220 28.32 -19.37 -16.70
N THR A 221 28.97 -20.44 -17.16
CA THR A 221 28.83 -21.78 -16.59
C THR A 221 29.47 -21.84 -15.19
N ASP A 222 30.65 -21.27 -15.04
CA ASP A 222 31.38 -21.27 -13.76
C ASP A 222 30.65 -20.43 -12.68
N ASN A 223 30.09 -19.29 -13.07
CA ASN A 223 29.31 -18.45 -12.15
C ASN A 223 27.96 -19.07 -11.77
N ALA A 224 27.28 -19.74 -12.70
CA ALA A 224 26.02 -20.43 -12.42
C ALA A 224 26.22 -21.63 -11.47
N VAL A 225 27.31 -22.38 -11.65
CA VAL A 225 27.68 -23.50 -10.77
C VAL A 225 28.13 -23.01 -9.40
N ALA A 226 28.94 -21.95 -9.33
CA ALA A 226 29.35 -21.35 -8.06
C ALA A 226 28.17 -20.79 -7.25
N PHE A 227 27.19 -20.19 -7.91
CA PHE A 227 25.97 -19.68 -7.27
C PHE A 227 25.09 -20.82 -6.71
N ALA A 228 24.98 -21.94 -7.43
CA ALA A 228 24.26 -23.13 -6.96
C ALA A 228 24.93 -23.80 -5.74
N CYS A 229 26.26 -23.74 -5.63
CA CYS A 229 27.01 -24.31 -4.50
C CYS A 229 27.02 -23.41 -3.25
N SER A 230 26.91 -22.09 -3.40
CA SER A 230 27.04 -21.14 -2.28
C SER A 230 25.80 -21.01 -1.38
N THR A 231 24.68 -21.63 -1.72
CA THR A 231 23.42 -21.55 -0.96
C THR A 231 23.26 -22.64 0.13
N ALA A 232 24.25 -23.51 0.32
CA ALA A 232 24.29 -24.47 1.42
C ALA A 232 25.21 -23.98 2.55
N GLY A 233 24.62 -23.44 3.62
CA GLY A 233 25.29 -22.65 4.64
C GLY A 233 26.33 -23.38 5.51
N LYS A 234 27.30 -22.59 6.00
CA LYS A 234 28.10 -22.87 7.21
C LYS A 234 27.98 -21.69 8.17
N PRO A 235 27.82 -21.92 9.50
CA PRO A 235 27.96 -20.87 10.49
C PRO A 235 29.43 -20.66 10.84
N VAL A 236 29.92 -19.43 10.74
CA VAL A 236 31.26 -19.04 11.24
C VAL A 236 31.05 -18.18 12.47
N PHE A 237 31.46 -18.72 13.63
CA PHE A 237 31.73 -17.97 14.85
C PHE A 237 33.12 -17.34 14.74
N SER A 238 33.26 -16.08 15.14
CA SER A 238 34.52 -15.54 15.69
C SER A 238 34.29 -14.22 16.45
N PRO A 239 35.21 -13.87 17.38
CA PRO A 239 34.86 -13.26 18.66
C PRO A 239 35.14 -11.74 18.74
N ALA A 240 34.70 -11.20 19.87
CA ALA A 240 34.80 -9.82 20.33
C ALA A 240 36.21 -9.22 20.32
N ALA A 241 36.28 -7.92 20.05
CA ALA A 241 37.41 -7.07 20.39
C ALA A 241 36.91 -5.86 21.18
N ASP A 242 37.42 -5.75 22.41
CA ASP A 242 37.47 -4.56 23.24
C ASP A 242 38.11 -3.38 22.51
N ILE A 243 37.54 -2.18 22.64
CA ILE A 243 38.29 -0.94 22.49
C ILE A 243 37.88 0.04 23.59
N SER A 244 38.92 0.50 24.27
CA SER A 244 38.94 1.35 25.45
C SER A 244 38.48 2.79 25.23
N ALA A 245 38.16 3.39 26.37
CA ALA A 245 37.85 4.79 26.62
C ALA A 245 38.85 5.80 26.05
N MET A 246 38.34 6.95 25.63
CA MET A 246 39.09 8.21 25.66
C MET A 246 38.23 9.29 26.33
N ASP A 247 38.75 9.75 27.47
CA ASP A 247 38.45 11.04 28.11
C ASP A 247 38.84 12.19 27.17
N ILE A 248 37.95 13.16 26.99
CA ILE A 248 38.33 14.56 26.71
C ILE A 248 37.35 15.47 27.46
N ASP A 249 37.90 16.10 28.49
CA ASP A 249 37.37 17.24 29.24
C ASP A 249 37.83 18.53 28.53
N ASP A 250 36.93 19.50 28.32
CA ASP A 250 37.25 20.95 28.24
C ASP A 250 35.97 21.79 27.96
N GLN A 251 35.44 22.37 29.04
CA GLN A 251 34.77 23.68 29.12
C GLN A 251 35.86 24.72 29.50
N PRO A 252 35.73 26.05 29.25
CA PRO A 252 34.57 26.91 29.51
C PRO A 252 34.38 28.00 28.40
N GLU A 253 33.40 28.91 28.35
CA GLU A 253 33.14 30.02 29.28
C GLU A 253 31.77 30.67 29.02
N THR A 254 31.17 31.05 30.15
CA THR A 254 30.13 32.06 30.39
C THR A 254 30.35 33.41 29.70
N ILE A 255 29.30 33.95 29.06
CA ILE A 255 29.14 35.40 28.86
C ILE A 255 27.78 35.85 29.38
N VAL A 256 27.86 36.90 30.19
CA VAL A 256 26.81 37.57 30.96
C VAL A 256 26.13 38.64 30.10
N ASN A 257 24.78 38.64 30.09
CA ASN A 257 23.78 39.75 30.11
C ASN A 257 24.22 41.21 29.74
N PRO A 258 23.31 42.06 29.17
CA PRO A 258 22.16 42.52 29.95
C PRO A 258 20.83 42.88 29.24
N THR A 259 19.79 42.67 30.04
CA THR A 259 18.46 43.27 30.13
C THR A 259 18.40 44.76 29.81
N ALA A 260 17.43 45.16 28.98
CA ALA A 260 16.95 46.53 28.86
C ALA A 260 15.49 46.61 29.38
N PRO A 261 15.14 47.61 30.21
CA PRO A 261 13.78 47.86 30.66
C PRO A 261 13.04 48.75 29.66
N PHE A 262 11.84 48.34 29.24
CA PHE A 262 10.90 49.24 28.54
C PHE A 262 9.86 49.74 29.52
N ASP A 263 9.97 51.04 29.84
CA ASP A 263 8.98 51.81 30.58
C ASP A 263 7.66 51.89 29.81
N SER A 264 6.58 51.45 30.46
CA SER A 264 5.21 51.68 30.01
C SER A 264 4.72 53.03 30.54
N THR A 265 4.59 54.00 29.64
CA THR A 265 3.89 55.25 29.92
C THR A 265 2.38 54.99 29.90
N ALA A 266 1.75 55.09 31.06
CA ALA A 266 0.30 55.04 31.22
C ALA A 266 -0.35 56.37 30.81
N LEU A 267 -1.37 56.32 29.94
CA LEU A 267 -2.33 57.39 29.74
C LEU A 267 -3.68 56.98 30.34
N PRO A 268 -4.39 57.90 31.02
CA PRO A 268 -5.74 57.67 31.53
C PRO A 268 -6.77 58.08 30.48
N GLY A 269 -7.77 57.23 30.19
CA GLY A 269 -8.86 57.69 29.33
C GLY A 269 -9.88 56.66 28.87
N VAL A 270 -11.04 56.70 29.52
CA VAL A 270 -12.39 56.34 29.04
C VAL A 270 -12.80 54.85 29.11
N PRO A 271 -13.70 54.49 30.06
CA PRO A 271 -14.34 53.18 30.07
C PRO A 271 -15.46 53.13 29.02
N ILE A 272 -15.19 52.51 27.87
CA ILE A 272 -16.24 52.07 26.94
C ILE A 272 -16.73 50.72 27.45
N HIS A 273 -17.90 50.72 28.10
CA HIS A 273 -18.58 49.51 28.55
C HIS A 273 -19.21 48.79 27.35
N LEU A 274 -18.36 48.14 26.52
CA LEU A 274 -18.81 47.20 25.50
C LEU A 274 -19.42 46.00 26.22
N HIS A 275 -20.74 45.88 26.13
CA HIS A 275 -21.47 44.66 26.45
C HIS A 275 -20.97 43.57 25.48
N VAL A 276 -19.89 42.87 25.85
CA VAL A 276 -19.46 41.65 25.19
C VAL A 276 -20.53 40.61 25.51
N VAL A 277 -21.46 40.44 24.57
CA VAL A 277 -22.38 39.32 24.57
C VAL A 277 -21.51 38.06 24.45
N ASN A 278 -21.28 37.40 25.58
CA ASN A 278 -20.59 36.11 25.63
C ASN A 278 -21.36 35.16 24.69
N PRO A 279 -20.78 34.73 23.56
CA PRO A 279 -21.44 33.73 22.73
C PRO A 279 -21.67 32.48 23.58
N PRO A 280 -22.78 31.75 23.37
CA PRO A 280 -23.07 30.54 24.13
C PRO A 280 -21.85 29.63 24.01
N SER A 281 -21.23 29.32 25.15
CA SER A 281 -20.02 28.51 25.23
C SER A 281 -20.34 27.16 24.61
N VAL A 282 -19.94 26.97 23.35
CA VAL A 282 -20.03 25.67 22.69
C VAL A 282 -19.16 24.76 23.54
N SER A 283 -19.78 23.77 24.20
CA SER A 283 -19.08 22.82 25.05
C SER A 283 -18.00 22.14 24.21
N GLN A 284 -16.75 22.54 24.42
CA GLN A 284 -15.62 22.02 23.65
C GLN A 284 -15.26 20.67 24.24
N ARG A 285 -15.20 19.65 23.38
CA ARG A 285 -14.77 18.31 23.78
C ARG A 285 -13.28 18.34 24.14
N VAL A 286 -12.98 18.17 25.43
CA VAL A 286 -11.62 17.95 25.91
C VAL A 286 -11.19 16.52 25.55
N ARG A 287 -10.00 16.39 24.99
CA ARG A 287 -9.34 15.13 24.63
C ARG A 287 -8.07 14.98 25.44
N VAL A 288 -7.73 13.73 25.75
CA VAL A 288 -6.56 13.36 26.54
C VAL A 288 -5.61 12.57 25.64
N LEU A 289 -4.34 12.95 25.63
CA LEU A 289 -3.27 12.24 24.94
C LEU A 289 -2.25 11.75 25.98
N GLN A 290 -2.00 10.45 26.00
CA GLN A 290 -0.93 9.86 26.80
C GLN A 290 0.41 10.10 26.11
N LEU A 291 1.38 10.67 26.84
CA LEU A 291 2.74 10.86 26.36
C LEU A 291 3.66 9.78 26.95
N GLY A 292 4.56 9.27 26.12
CA GLY A 292 5.61 8.34 26.51
C GLY A 292 6.67 8.95 27.43
N GLY A 293 7.57 8.10 27.91
CA GLY A 293 8.72 8.50 28.74
C GLY A 293 8.34 9.08 30.11
N GLY A 294 7.16 8.74 30.64
CA GLY A 294 6.69 9.24 31.94
C GLY A 294 6.23 10.71 31.94
N ARG A 295 6.01 11.30 30.76
CA ARG A 295 5.60 12.72 30.61
C ARG A 295 4.13 12.99 30.95
N GLY A 296 3.35 11.95 31.21
CA GLY A 296 1.98 12.03 31.71
C GLY A 296 0.94 12.32 30.62
N GLU A 297 -0.17 12.92 31.03
CA GLU A 297 -1.33 13.19 30.18
C GLU A 297 -1.35 14.65 29.68
N LEU A 298 -1.61 14.82 28.39
CA LEU A 298 -1.86 16.13 27.79
C LEU A 298 -3.35 16.30 27.51
N HIS A 299 -3.97 17.29 28.15
CA HIS A 299 -5.35 17.70 27.89
C HIS A 299 -5.39 18.80 26.83
N PHE A 300 -6.20 18.62 25.80
CA PHE A 300 -6.34 19.58 24.70
C PHE A 300 -7.73 19.55 24.07
N THR A 301 -8.09 20.61 23.36
CA THR A 301 -9.33 20.69 22.57
C THR A 301 -8.99 20.86 21.08
N ASP A 302 -9.99 20.77 20.20
CA ASP A 302 -9.79 20.94 18.76
C ASP A 302 -9.23 22.32 18.39
N VAL A 303 -9.46 23.36 19.20
CA VAL A 303 -8.91 24.70 18.95
C VAL A 303 -7.43 24.80 19.27
N ASN A 304 -6.89 23.88 20.08
CA ASN A 304 -5.47 23.84 20.44
C ASN A 304 -4.62 23.08 19.41
N VAL A 305 -5.23 22.37 18.46
CA VAL A 305 -4.51 21.57 17.46
C VAL A 305 -4.10 22.47 16.29
N PRO A 306 -2.80 22.80 16.13
CA PRO A 306 -2.39 23.63 15.01
C PRO A 306 -2.42 22.81 13.71
N ALA A 307 -2.23 23.51 12.60
CA ALA A 307 -2.07 22.87 11.30
C ALA A 307 -0.91 21.87 11.34
N ALA A 308 -1.15 20.65 10.82
CA ALA A 308 -0.11 19.64 10.75
C ALA A 308 1.15 20.20 10.04
N PRO A 309 2.33 20.12 10.67
CA PRO A 309 3.56 20.63 10.07
C PRO A 309 3.81 19.90 8.75
N LEU A 310 4.11 20.66 7.71
CA LEU A 310 4.58 20.10 6.47
C LEU A 310 6.05 19.71 6.67
N TYR A 311 6.28 18.45 7.05
CA TYR A 311 7.62 17.90 7.16
C TYR A 311 8.29 17.79 5.78
N ARG A 312 8.73 18.93 5.26
CA ARG A 312 9.55 19.03 4.04
C ARG A 312 10.89 18.34 4.24
N SER A 313 11.33 18.23 5.50
CA SER A 313 12.54 17.55 5.97
C SER A 313 12.42 16.03 6.04
N ALA A 314 11.32 15.41 5.58
CA ALA A 314 11.24 13.97 5.32
C ALA A 314 12.21 13.49 4.22
N LYS A 315 13.25 14.25 3.90
CA LYS A 315 14.44 13.79 3.17
C LYS A 315 15.49 13.20 4.12
N ASN A 316 15.45 13.56 5.41
CA ASN A 316 16.41 13.08 6.41
C ASN A 316 15.68 12.15 7.40
N ILE A 317 15.84 10.83 7.22
CA ILE A 317 15.24 9.81 8.09
C ILE A 317 15.76 9.93 9.51
N ASP A 318 17.05 10.21 9.71
CA ASP A 318 17.66 10.30 11.04
C ASP A 318 17.09 11.45 11.86
N HIS A 319 16.86 12.60 11.23
CA HIS A 319 16.18 13.73 11.87
C HIS A 319 14.72 13.37 12.20
N PHE A 320 14.03 12.70 11.28
CA PHE A 320 12.63 12.32 11.48
C PHE A 320 12.48 11.27 12.59
N ALA A 321 13.44 10.36 12.74
CA ALA A 321 13.53 9.39 13.81
C ALA A 321 13.58 10.05 15.20
N LYS A 322 14.27 11.19 15.33
CA LYS A 322 14.33 11.96 16.59
C LYS A 322 12.99 12.58 17.02
N MET A 323 12.05 12.71 16.09
CA MET A 323 10.69 13.24 16.33
C MET A 323 9.61 12.16 16.26
N TRP A 324 9.98 10.90 16.08
CA TRP A 324 9.01 9.83 15.83
C TRP A 324 8.27 9.42 17.09
N ASP A 325 9.02 9.02 18.12
CA ASP A 325 8.53 8.31 19.30
C ASP A 325 9.22 8.87 20.54
N ASP A 326 8.44 9.29 21.53
CA ASP A 326 8.92 9.85 22.79
C ASP A 326 9.38 8.80 23.81
N ASP A 327 9.05 7.54 23.60
CA ASP A 327 9.62 6.42 24.36
C ASP A 327 11.03 6.05 23.88
N SER A 328 11.47 6.59 22.74
CA SER A 328 12.79 6.31 22.19
C SER A 328 13.87 7.09 22.93
N CYS A 329 15.02 6.46 23.21
CA CYS A 329 16.22 7.15 23.67
C CYS A 329 16.74 8.19 22.65
N ARG A 330 16.26 8.15 21.40
CA ARG A 330 16.59 9.11 20.34
C ARG A 330 15.65 10.30 20.31
N TRP A 331 14.64 10.35 21.17
CA TRP A 331 13.69 11.45 21.24
C TRP A 331 14.42 12.76 21.52
N ALA A 332 14.47 13.62 20.51
CA ALA A 332 15.09 14.93 20.56
C ALA A 332 14.25 15.85 19.65
N PRO A 333 13.08 16.30 20.14
CA PRO A 333 12.15 17.09 19.34
C PRO A 333 12.82 18.39 18.90
N SER A 334 12.71 18.71 17.62
CA SER A 334 13.19 19.98 17.09
C SER A 334 12.12 21.07 17.19
N HIS A 335 12.49 22.31 16.91
CA HIS A 335 11.53 23.41 16.76
C HIS A 335 10.49 23.16 15.66
N ASP A 336 10.75 22.25 14.72
CA ASP A 336 9.81 21.88 13.65
C ASP A 336 8.73 20.89 14.10
N ALA A 337 8.81 20.37 15.33
CA ALA A 337 7.82 19.46 15.87
C ALA A 337 6.44 20.13 16.02
N LEU A 338 5.38 19.33 15.93
CA LEU A 338 4.03 19.78 16.28
C LEU A 338 3.98 20.09 17.78
N HIS A 339 3.56 21.30 18.15
CA HIS A 339 3.38 21.66 19.56
C HIS A 339 1.89 21.89 19.86
N ILE A 340 1.39 21.27 20.93
CA ILE A 340 0.05 21.55 21.49
C ILE A 340 0.26 22.09 22.90
N ASN A 341 -0.24 23.30 23.17
CA ASN A 341 -0.02 24.00 24.44
C ASN A 341 1.47 24.08 24.85
N GLY A 342 2.36 24.27 23.87
CA GLY A 342 3.82 24.32 24.10
C GLY A 342 4.50 22.97 24.29
N VAL A 343 3.76 21.85 24.26
CA VAL A 343 4.32 20.50 24.43
C VAL A 343 4.57 19.86 23.05
N PRO A 344 5.79 19.39 22.74
CA PRO A 344 6.10 18.74 21.48
C PRO A 344 5.46 17.35 21.41
N ILE A 345 4.73 17.11 20.33
CA ILE A 345 3.98 15.89 20.07
C ILE A 345 4.75 14.98 19.10
N PRO A 346 5.06 13.74 19.49
CA PRO A 346 5.68 12.75 18.61
C PRO A 346 4.82 12.48 17.38
N VAL A 347 5.47 12.28 16.24
CA VAL A 347 4.77 11.98 14.98
C VAL A 347 3.97 10.68 15.09
N LYS A 348 4.44 9.69 15.85
CA LYS A 348 3.74 8.42 16.13
C LYS A 348 2.34 8.65 16.72
N LEU A 349 2.14 9.72 17.51
CA LEU A 349 0.87 10.04 18.18
C LEU A 349 -0.11 10.88 17.33
N PHE A 350 0.26 11.23 16.09
CA PHE A 350 -0.60 12.02 15.20
C PHE A 350 -2.00 11.41 14.96
N PRO A 351 -2.19 10.08 14.82
CA PRO A 351 -3.52 9.49 14.73
C PRO A 351 -4.42 9.87 15.90
N ALA A 352 -3.93 9.79 17.14
CA ALA A 352 -4.70 10.15 18.33
C ALA A 352 -5.07 11.64 18.37
N VAL A 353 -4.17 12.51 17.90
CA VAL A 353 -4.41 13.96 17.82
C VAL A 353 -5.42 14.32 16.73
N TYR A 354 -5.36 13.69 15.56
CA TYR A 354 -6.09 14.15 14.38
C TYR A 354 -7.37 13.34 14.08
N GLN A 355 -7.42 12.03 14.37
CA GLN A 355 -8.57 11.18 14.02
C GLN A 355 -9.83 11.52 14.82
N GLY A 356 -9.68 11.84 16.11
CA GLY A 356 -10.79 12.18 17.00
C GLY A 356 -11.29 13.62 16.89
N GLY A 357 -10.67 14.44 16.04
CA GLY A 357 -11.03 15.85 15.89
C GLY A 357 -12.24 16.08 14.98
N SER A 358 -12.83 17.27 15.11
CA SER A 358 -13.94 17.74 14.27
C SER A 358 -13.47 18.76 13.22
N GLY A 359 -14.33 19.05 12.24
CA GLY A 359 -14.14 20.13 11.27
C GLY A 359 -12.77 20.13 10.57
N THR A 360 -12.00 21.20 10.80
CA THR A 360 -10.68 21.43 10.19
C THR A 360 -9.65 20.39 10.60
N VAL A 361 -9.68 19.89 11.84
CA VAL A 361 -8.74 18.87 12.34
C VAL A 361 -8.92 17.55 11.59
N LYS A 362 -10.16 17.11 11.39
CA LYS A 362 -10.48 15.91 10.59
C LYS A 362 -10.07 16.06 9.12
N ALA A 363 -10.23 17.26 8.57
CA ALA A 363 -9.78 17.56 7.21
C ALA A 363 -8.25 17.51 7.10
N GLN A 364 -7.52 17.96 8.12
CA GLN A 364 -6.06 17.83 8.17
C GLN A 364 -5.62 16.37 8.25
N TRP A 365 -6.29 15.53 9.07
CA TRP A 365 -6.00 14.09 9.12
C TRP A 365 -6.06 13.46 7.74
N SER A 366 -7.14 13.72 7.01
CA SER A 366 -7.36 13.18 5.66
C SER A 366 -6.22 13.53 4.69
N ARG A 367 -5.57 14.69 4.87
CA ARG A 367 -4.45 15.14 4.03
C ARG A 367 -3.14 14.45 4.40
N ILE A 368 -2.89 14.22 5.69
CA ILE A 368 -1.61 13.68 6.17
C ILE A 368 -1.62 12.15 6.35
N LYS A 369 -2.78 11.50 6.47
CA LYS A 369 -2.91 10.05 6.76
C LYS A 369 -2.02 9.17 5.88
N ASN A 370 -2.08 9.34 4.55
CA ASN A 370 -1.28 8.51 3.63
C ASN A 370 0.23 8.72 3.82
N GLN A 371 0.63 9.96 4.07
CA GLN A 371 2.01 10.33 4.31
C GLN A 371 2.49 9.79 5.67
N TRP A 372 1.65 9.89 6.69
CA TRP A 372 1.89 9.33 8.01
C TRP A 372 2.03 7.80 7.96
N SER A 373 1.16 7.09 7.23
CA SER A 373 1.28 5.63 7.07
C SER A 373 2.59 5.23 6.37
N LEU A 374 3.05 6.01 5.39
CA LEU A 374 4.36 5.80 4.77
C LEU A 374 5.50 6.01 5.78
N TRP A 375 5.44 7.09 6.55
CA TRP A 375 6.43 7.39 7.57
C TRP A 375 6.49 6.33 8.66
N HIS A 376 5.34 5.94 9.22
CA HIS A 376 5.20 4.87 10.19
C HIS A 376 5.90 3.62 9.69
N TYR A 377 5.60 3.21 8.47
CA TYR A 377 6.17 2.00 7.93
C TYR A 377 7.69 2.03 7.78
N VAL A 378 8.23 3.15 7.27
CA VAL A 378 9.69 3.31 7.10
C VAL A 378 10.39 3.42 8.45
N LEU A 379 9.84 4.21 9.37
CA LEU A 379 10.47 4.47 10.67
C LEU A 379 10.39 3.26 11.59
N THR A 380 9.33 2.45 11.55
CA THR A 380 9.27 1.20 12.30
C THR A 380 10.40 0.25 11.87
N VAL A 381 10.69 0.15 10.56
CA VAL A 381 11.84 -0.62 10.08
C VAL A 381 13.14 0.01 10.55
N TYR A 382 13.30 1.31 10.36
CA TYR A 382 14.51 2.04 10.75
C TYR A 382 14.84 1.89 12.24
N MET A 383 13.84 1.96 13.12
CA MET A 383 14.01 1.82 14.57
C MET A 383 14.22 0.37 15.03
N SER A 384 13.97 -0.63 14.17
CA SER A 384 14.20 -2.05 14.50
C SER A 384 15.63 -2.53 14.19
N MET A 385 16.48 -1.67 13.64
CA MET A 385 17.87 -1.97 13.28
C MET A 385 18.77 -0.76 13.54
N SER A 386 20.09 -0.94 13.42
CA SER A 386 21.01 0.21 13.47
C SER A 386 20.88 1.08 12.20
N PRO A 387 21.17 2.39 12.28
CA PRO A 387 21.18 3.28 11.10
C PRO A 387 22.10 2.76 9.99
N GLU A 388 23.24 2.18 10.37
CA GLU A 388 24.23 1.63 9.46
C GLU A 388 23.66 0.44 8.69
N GLU A 389 23.06 -0.53 9.38
CA GLU A 389 22.40 -1.69 8.76
C GLU A 389 21.22 -1.27 7.87
N PHE A 390 20.44 -0.28 8.33
CA PHE A 390 19.34 0.26 7.56
C PHE A 390 19.84 0.82 6.23
N TRP A 391 20.86 1.68 6.26
CA TRP A 391 21.36 2.30 5.05
C TRP A 391 22.15 1.35 4.16
N VAL A 392 22.81 0.32 4.70
CA VAL A 392 23.37 -0.76 3.87
C VAL A 392 22.27 -1.44 3.04
N LYS A 393 21.10 -1.66 3.64
CA LYS A 393 19.97 -2.32 2.99
C LYS A 393 19.19 -1.43 2.02
N PHE A 394 19.12 -0.13 2.29
CA PHE A 394 18.32 0.84 1.54
C PHE A 394 19.19 1.85 0.77
N ARG A 395 20.17 1.34 0.03
CA ARG A 395 20.90 2.07 -1.00
C ARG A 395 20.39 1.72 -2.39
N ASP A 396 20.36 2.71 -3.26
CA ASP A 396 20.10 2.47 -4.68
C ASP A 396 21.31 1.83 -5.37
N ASP A 397 21.15 1.56 -6.66
CA ASP A 397 22.18 1.01 -7.54
C ASP A 397 23.43 1.90 -7.68
N THR A 398 23.30 3.20 -7.40
CA THR A 398 24.44 4.14 -7.35
C THR A 398 25.18 4.13 -6.01
N GLY A 399 24.68 3.36 -5.03
CA GLY A 399 25.17 3.37 -3.66
C GLY A 399 24.67 4.54 -2.82
N SER A 400 23.74 5.36 -3.32
CA SER A 400 23.16 6.49 -2.61
C SER A 400 21.99 6.06 -1.71
N PRO A 401 21.79 6.71 -0.54
CA PRO A 401 20.62 6.46 0.30
C PRO A 401 19.30 6.65 -0.45
N MET A 402 18.41 5.66 -0.41
CA MET A 402 17.09 5.75 -1.04
C MET A 402 16.20 6.81 -0.38
N SER A 403 15.34 7.45 -1.16
CA SER A 403 14.30 8.35 -0.63
C SER A 403 13.20 7.59 0.14
N PHE A 404 12.49 8.26 1.06
CA PHE A 404 11.36 7.66 1.79
C PHE A 404 10.34 6.95 0.89
N THR A 405 10.02 7.54 -0.26
CA THR A 405 9.04 6.96 -1.21
C THR A 405 9.59 5.71 -1.88
N ALA A 406 10.88 5.69 -2.22
CA ALA A 406 11.56 4.51 -2.77
C ALA A 406 11.63 3.38 -1.74
N ILE A 407 12.02 3.68 -0.50
CA ILE A 407 12.05 2.71 0.61
C ILE A 407 10.65 2.16 0.87
N GLY A 408 9.64 3.03 0.99
CA GLY A 408 8.26 2.59 1.20
C GLY A 408 7.67 1.82 0.03
N LYS A 409 8.12 2.05 -1.21
CA LYS A 409 7.77 1.19 -2.36
C LYS A 409 8.40 -0.19 -2.19
N HIS A 410 9.72 -0.26 -1.96
CA HIS A 410 10.44 -1.51 -1.75
C HIS A 410 9.84 -2.35 -0.62
N LEU A 411 9.55 -1.72 0.53
CA LEU A 411 8.95 -2.41 1.66
C LEU A 411 7.52 -2.91 1.36
N ARG A 412 6.73 -2.21 0.54
CA ARG A 412 5.39 -2.66 0.13
C ARG A 412 5.46 -3.85 -0.82
N GLU A 413 6.42 -3.85 -1.75
CA GLU A 413 6.66 -4.97 -2.67
C GLU A 413 7.12 -6.22 -1.92
N LYS A 414 8.02 -6.05 -0.93
CA LYS A 414 8.42 -7.13 -0.02
C LYS A 414 7.22 -7.71 0.72
N ARG A 415 6.40 -6.86 1.37
CA ARG A 415 5.19 -7.30 2.08
C ARG A 415 4.20 -8.00 1.14
N ALA A 416 4.02 -7.51 -0.07
CA ALA A 416 3.15 -8.16 -1.06
C ALA A 416 3.65 -9.57 -1.41
N THR A 417 4.97 -9.75 -1.56
CA THR A 417 5.60 -11.06 -1.79
C THR A 417 5.43 -11.98 -0.60
N ASP A 418 5.67 -11.49 0.62
CA ASP A 418 5.48 -12.25 1.85
C ASP A 418 4.02 -12.66 2.05
N ASN A 419 3.07 -11.76 1.80
CA ASN A 419 1.64 -12.05 1.85
C ASN A 419 1.26 -13.14 0.85
N LYS A 420 1.77 -13.09 -0.39
CA LYS A 420 1.55 -14.15 -1.39
C LYS A 420 2.11 -15.50 -0.90
N ARG A 421 3.30 -15.50 -0.30
CA ARG A 421 3.91 -16.70 0.27
C ARG A 421 3.07 -17.29 1.40
N LEU A 422 2.55 -16.45 2.31
CA LEU A 422 1.69 -16.88 3.40
C LEU A 422 0.34 -17.40 2.91
N VAL A 423 -0.26 -16.76 1.90
CA VAL A 423 -1.48 -17.25 1.27
C VAL A 423 -1.26 -18.62 0.64
N LYS A 424 -0.16 -18.81 -0.09
CA LYS A 424 0.20 -20.13 -0.64
C LYS A 424 0.35 -21.17 0.48
N LYS A 425 1.02 -20.81 1.58
CA LYS A 425 1.16 -21.69 2.75
C LYS A 425 -0.19 -22.05 3.36
N ALA A 426 -1.08 -21.08 3.53
CA ALA A 426 -2.45 -21.30 4.00
C ALA A 426 -3.23 -22.24 3.07
N HIS A 427 -3.15 -22.05 1.75
CA HIS A 427 -3.77 -22.96 0.78
C HIS A 427 -3.25 -24.39 0.93
N CYS A 428 -1.94 -24.58 1.10
CA CYS A 428 -1.35 -25.91 1.28
C CYS A 428 -1.77 -26.57 2.61
N GLU A 429 -1.86 -25.80 3.70
CA GLU A 429 -2.17 -26.35 5.03
C GLU A 429 -3.67 -26.63 5.23
N TYR A 430 -4.56 -25.75 4.74
CA TYR A 430 -6.00 -25.87 4.98
C TYR A 430 -6.77 -26.51 3.81
N GLY A 431 -6.20 -26.57 2.60
CA GLY A 431 -6.84 -27.17 1.43
C GLY A 431 -8.26 -26.62 1.20
N ASP A 432 -9.23 -27.51 1.10
CA ASP A 432 -10.65 -27.17 0.87
C ASP A 432 -11.30 -26.43 2.07
N SER A 433 -10.73 -26.59 3.27
CA SER A 433 -11.23 -25.90 4.47
C SER A 433 -10.83 -24.43 4.55
N LEU A 434 -10.00 -23.94 3.63
CA LEU A 434 -9.52 -22.55 3.63
C LEU A 434 -10.70 -21.55 3.63
N ASN A 435 -11.69 -21.73 2.76
CA ASN A 435 -12.83 -20.81 2.70
C ASN A 435 -13.69 -20.81 3.98
N HIS A 436 -13.69 -21.92 4.72
CA HIS A 436 -14.35 -22.02 6.00
C HIS A 436 -13.54 -21.37 7.13
N MET A 437 -12.20 -21.41 7.05
CA MET A 437 -11.34 -20.82 8.07
C MET A 437 -11.13 -19.32 7.90
N PHE A 438 -10.98 -18.88 6.66
CA PHE A 438 -10.71 -17.49 6.30
C PHE A 438 -12.00 -16.82 5.82
N ARG A 439 -12.86 -16.45 6.76
CA ARG A 439 -14.15 -15.82 6.48
C ARG A 439 -14.42 -14.65 7.43
N TYR A 440 -15.25 -13.72 7.00
CA TYR A 440 -15.70 -12.60 7.81
C TYR A 440 -17.22 -12.46 7.73
N LYS A 441 -17.82 -11.91 8.80
CA LYS A 441 -19.25 -11.61 8.87
C LYS A 441 -19.48 -10.22 8.29
N THR A 442 -20.36 -10.08 7.32
CA THR A 442 -20.79 -8.77 6.82
C THR A 442 -21.83 -8.16 7.75
N ALA A 443 -22.08 -6.85 7.62
CA ALA A 443 -23.11 -6.15 8.40
C ALA A 443 -24.51 -6.79 8.29
N GLY A 444 -24.81 -7.45 7.16
CA GLY A 444 -26.06 -8.20 6.96
C GLY A 444 -26.07 -9.62 7.56
N GLY A 445 -25.06 -9.98 8.35
CA GLY A 445 -24.95 -11.29 8.98
C GLY A 445 -24.45 -12.42 8.07
N CYS A 446 -24.34 -12.18 6.75
CA CYS A 446 -23.81 -13.16 5.82
C CYS A 446 -22.32 -13.41 6.06
N ILE A 447 -21.93 -14.68 5.97
CA ILE A 447 -20.54 -15.10 6.08
C ILE A 447 -19.94 -15.14 4.67
N LYS A 448 -18.83 -14.42 4.45
CA LYS A 448 -18.12 -14.39 3.17
C LYS A 448 -16.68 -14.84 3.31
N PRO A 449 -16.13 -15.61 2.35
CA PRO A 449 -14.72 -15.95 2.35
C PRO A 449 -13.86 -14.70 2.11
N MET A 450 -12.70 -14.66 2.75
CA MET A 450 -11.69 -13.64 2.51
C MET A 450 -11.00 -13.91 1.17
N ILE A 451 -11.02 -12.92 0.27
CA ILE A 451 -10.44 -13.07 -1.07
C ILE A 451 -9.10 -12.34 -1.18
N ARG A 452 -8.91 -11.27 -0.40
CA ARG A 452 -7.73 -10.40 -0.52
C ARG A 452 -6.50 -11.08 0.09
N PRO A 453 -5.38 -11.22 -0.64
CA PRO A 453 -4.20 -11.93 -0.15
C PRO A 453 -3.65 -11.41 1.19
N TRP A 454 -3.62 -10.09 1.37
CA TRP A 454 -3.12 -9.50 2.61
C TRP A 454 -4.03 -9.76 3.81
N VAL A 455 -5.35 -9.87 3.60
CA VAL A 455 -6.33 -10.18 4.66
C VAL A 455 -6.17 -11.64 5.10
N ILE A 456 -6.04 -12.55 4.13
CA ILE A 456 -5.77 -13.97 4.39
C ILE A 456 -4.43 -14.10 5.12
N ALA A 457 -3.38 -13.40 4.69
CA ALA A 457 -2.08 -13.41 5.36
C ALA A 457 -2.16 -12.87 6.80
N LYS A 458 -2.84 -11.74 7.05
CA LYS A 458 -3.08 -11.18 8.41
C LYS A 458 -3.75 -12.21 9.31
N MET A 459 -4.82 -12.85 8.84
CA MET A 459 -5.53 -13.87 9.60
C MET A 459 -4.68 -15.13 9.82
N TYR A 460 -3.89 -15.52 8.82
CA TYR A 460 -3.01 -16.68 8.91
C TYR A 460 -1.94 -16.47 9.98
N ARG A 461 -1.34 -15.27 10.03
CA ARG A 461 -0.39 -14.91 11.09
C ARG A 461 -1.02 -14.97 12.47
N LYS A 462 -2.22 -14.41 12.62
CA LYS A 462 -2.98 -14.45 13.88
C LYS A 462 -3.25 -15.88 14.36
N LEU A 463 -3.69 -16.77 13.46
CA LEU A 463 -3.97 -18.17 13.80
C LEU A 463 -2.72 -18.96 14.19
N ASN A 464 -1.56 -18.62 13.63
CA ASN A 464 -0.30 -19.32 13.84
C ASN A 464 0.64 -18.63 14.84
N GLY A 465 0.20 -17.57 15.52
CA GLY A 465 1.04 -16.79 16.44
C GLY A 465 2.27 -16.15 15.78
N ILE A 466 2.22 -15.89 14.47
CA ILE A 466 3.31 -15.22 13.76
C ILE A 466 3.20 -13.72 14.02
N VAL A 467 4.16 -13.17 14.75
CA VAL A 467 4.24 -11.73 14.99
C VAL A 467 4.66 -11.03 13.69
N ASP A 468 3.81 -10.16 13.16
CA ASP A 468 4.21 -9.17 12.15
C ASP A 468 4.49 -7.86 12.86
N VAL A 469 5.67 -7.31 12.61
CA VAL A 469 6.11 -6.00 13.10
C VAL A 469 5.11 -4.89 12.71
N PHE A 470 4.31 -5.11 11.67
CA PHE A 470 3.37 -4.12 11.16
C PHE A 470 1.90 -4.37 11.50
N ASP A 471 1.54 -5.54 12.03
CA ASP A 471 0.14 -5.85 12.36
C ASP A 471 -0.28 -5.33 13.75
N ALA A 472 0.68 -4.89 14.59
CA ALA A 472 0.42 -4.48 15.98
C ALA A 472 -0.33 -3.14 16.12
N ASP A 473 -0.19 -2.23 15.16
CA ASP A 473 -0.71 -0.84 15.27
C ASP A 473 -1.92 -0.56 14.38
N GLU A 474 -2.27 -1.46 13.45
CA GLU A 474 -3.52 -1.38 12.68
C GLU A 474 -4.67 -1.97 13.50
N SER A 475 -4.98 -1.33 14.63
CA SER A 475 -6.29 -1.48 15.26
C SER A 475 -7.31 -0.95 14.26
N ASP A 476 -8.05 -1.87 13.65
CA ASP A 476 -9.08 -1.62 12.63
C ASP A 476 -10.18 -0.73 13.23
N GLY A 477 -9.98 0.59 13.22
CA GLY A 477 -10.97 1.61 13.61
C GLY A 477 -12.03 1.85 12.54
N ASP A 478 -12.33 0.83 11.73
CA ASP A 478 -13.46 0.81 10.81
C ASP A 478 -14.61 0.03 11.47
N ASP A 479 -15.22 0.66 12.48
CA ASP A 479 -16.59 0.35 12.98
C ASP A 479 -17.49 1.57 12.80
#